data_AF-A0A2V5PCS9-F1
#
_entry.id   AF-A0A2V5PCS9-F1
#
_cell.length_a   1.000
_cell.length_b   1.000
_cell.length_c   1.000
_cell.angle_alpha   90.00
_cell.angle_beta   90.00
_cell.angle_gamma   90.00
#
_symmetry.space_group_name_H-M   'P 1'
#
loop_
_entity.id
_entity.type
_entity.pdbx_description
1 polymer ?
#
loop_
_entity_poly.entity_id
_entity_poly.type
_entity_poly.pdbx_seq_one_letter_code
_entity_poly.pdbx_strand_id
1 'polypeptide(L)'
;MTLNLSNHACGLILLGAVASARGQTTWNYFISDAGGGNSRVTWNVIGSLATPPGAVRVITDSILAVSVSAPGIYADSYAASGTPQPVPAPDGSYFQYDNTSVYTAILSYNAYNAPSSGNDGFGLLAQLPPKGGVGIAFLYHPGTQSAVIPIDFSNFNPGTYQSEQSGFDTPITVNLTVGPVPEPSILALLSAAGLSGSLLLVMRAACAGSSARGGEARKS
;
A
#
# COMPACT_ATOMS: atom_id res chain seq x y z
N MET A 1 1.30 4.29 62.31
CA MET A 1 0.72 3.28 61.40
C MET A 1 0.13 4.04 60.22
N THR A 2 0.85 4.03 59.11
CA THR A 2 0.57 4.80 57.90
C THR A 2 -0.28 3.96 56.97
N LEU A 3 -1.47 4.43 56.61
CA LEU A 3 -2.30 3.85 55.56
C LEU A 3 -2.52 4.92 54.48
N ASN A 4 -1.62 4.93 53.51
CA ASN A 4 -1.74 5.67 52.26
C ASN A 4 -2.65 4.86 51.32
N LEU A 5 -3.93 5.22 51.26
CA LEU A 5 -4.82 4.87 50.15
C LEU A 5 -5.18 6.16 49.41
N SER A 6 -4.23 6.68 48.63
CA SER A 6 -4.51 7.63 47.56
C SER A 6 -3.93 7.06 46.27
N ASN A 7 -4.65 7.25 45.16
CA ASN A 7 -4.43 6.73 43.79
C ASN A 7 -5.34 5.55 43.37
N HIS A 8 -6.63 5.67 43.63
CA HIS A 8 -7.66 5.13 42.73
C HIS A 8 -8.34 6.30 42.01
N ALA A 9 -7.77 6.67 40.88
CA ALA A 9 -8.45 7.45 39.86
C ALA A 9 -8.16 6.78 38.51
N CYS A 10 -8.76 5.61 38.29
CA CYS A 10 -8.89 5.07 36.94
C CYS A 10 -9.73 6.09 36.16
N GLY A 11 -9.06 6.92 35.37
CA GLY A 11 -9.64 7.93 34.52
C GLY A 11 -10.61 7.29 33.54
N LEU A 12 -11.88 7.33 33.93
CA LEU A 12 -13.01 7.07 33.07
C LEU A 12 -13.30 8.37 32.32
N ILE A 13 -13.57 8.21 31.02
CA ILE A 13 -14.22 9.16 30.10
C ILE A 13 -13.29 10.20 29.46
N LEU A 14 -12.94 9.95 28.19
CA LEU A 14 -13.30 10.79 27.04
C LEU A 14 -12.59 10.23 25.79
N LEU A 15 -12.91 8.98 25.41
CA LEU A 15 -12.85 8.64 23.99
C LEU A 15 -13.95 9.47 23.35
N GLY A 16 -13.54 10.59 22.75
CA GLY A 16 -14.42 11.42 21.94
C GLY A 16 -15.14 10.51 20.97
N ALA A 17 -16.42 10.28 21.22
CA ALA A 17 -17.33 9.85 20.19
C ALA A 17 -17.16 10.87 19.06
N VAL A 18 -16.59 10.42 17.94
CA VAL A 18 -16.56 11.21 16.71
C VAL A 18 -18.02 11.28 16.26
N ALA A 19 -18.75 12.24 16.82
CA ALA A 19 -20.14 12.49 16.51
C ALA A 19 -20.21 13.52 15.39
N SER A 20 -20.17 13.03 14.16
CA SER A 20 -20.87 13.50 12.94
C SER A 20 -20.36 12.61 11.78
N ALA A 21 -21.09 12.20 10.75
CA ALA A 21 -22.38 12.60 10.18
C ALA A 21 -22.99 11.43 9.37
N ARG A 22 -24.07 11.70 8.64
CA ARG A 22 -24.85 10.80 7.77
C ARG A 22 -23.96 9.86 6.91
N GLY A 23 -24.44 8.64 6.64
CA GLY A 23 -23.72 7.52 6.02
C GLY A 23 -22.83 7.85 4.81
N GLN A 24 -21.61 8.30 5.11
CA GLN A 24 -20.60 8.75 4.15
C GLN A 24 -19.99 7.56 3.41
N THR A 25 -19.75 7.72 2.11
CA THR A 25 -19.01 6.71 1.35
C THR A 25 -17.52 6.77 1.69
N THR A 26 -16.96 5.60 1.97
CA THR A 26 -15.52 5.42 2.22
C THR A 26 -14.93 4.48 1.18
N TRP A 27 -13.80 4.87 0.60
CA TRP A 27 -12.99 4.05 -0.28
C TRP A 27 -11.68 3.70 0.43
N ASN A 28 -11.42 2.41 0.68
CA ASN A 28 -10.20 1.99 1.35
C ASN A 28 -9.29 1.27 0.38
N TYR A 29 -8.01 1.62 0.39
CA TYR A 29 -6.93 0.94 -0.31
C TYR A 29 -5.98 0.26 0.69
N PHE A 30 -5.44 -0.89 0.31
CA PHE A 30 -4.32 -1.51 0.99
C PHE A 30 -3.26 -1.92 -0.03
N ILE A 31 -2.01 -1.56 0.24
CA ILE A 31 -0.85 -1.92 -0.58
C ILE A 31 0.02 -2.91 0.19
N SER A 32 0.34 -4.03 -0.45
CA SER A 32 1.22 -5.08 0.08
C SER A 32 2.17 -5.60 -0.97
N ASP A 33 3.21 -6.32 -0.54
CA ASP A 33 4.16 -6.98 -1.43
C ASP A 33 3.47 -8.10 -2.23
N ALA A 34 3.66 -8.10 -3.56
CA ALA A 34 3.24 -9.18 -4.45
C ALA A 34 4.40 -10.05 -4.94
N GLY A 35 5.63 -9.73 -4.56
CA GLY A 35 6.85 -10.34 -5.06
C GLY A 35 7.20 -9.90 -6.48
N GLY A 36 8.45 -10.19 -6.88
CA GLY A 36 8.94 -9.97 -8.24
C GLY A 36 8.96 -8.51 -8.69
N GLY A 37 9.16 -7.56 -7.76
CA GLY A 37 9.19 -6.13 -8.05
C GLY A 37 7.81 -5.52 -8.29
N ASN A 38 6.75 -6.14 -7.76
CA ASN A 38 5.37 -5.67 -7.89
C ASN A 38 4.71 -5.47 -6.54
N SER A 39 3.65 -4.68 -6.54
CA SER A 39 2.78 -4.45 -5.39
C SER A 39 1.40 -4.98 -5.67
N ARG A 40 0.75 -5.52 -4.65
CA ARG A 40 -0.67 -5.86 -4.68
C ARG A 40 -1.45 -4.71 -4.06
N VAL A 41 -2.37 -4.18 -4.83
CA VAL A 41 -3.38 -3.23 -4.36
C VAL A 41 -4.65 -4.02 -4.12
N THR A 42 -5.23 -3.85 -2.95
CA THR A 42 -6.60 -4.29 -2.67
C THR A 42 -7.43 -3.08 -2.30
N TRP A 43 -8.73 -3.14 -2.55
CA TRP A 43 -9.62 -2.05 -2.17
C TRP A 43 -10.98 -2.53 -1.72
N ASN A 44 -11.69 -1.70 -0.97
CA ASN A 44 -13.11 -1.89 -0.72
C ASN A 44 -13.85 -0.56 -0.67
N VAL A 45 -15.16 -0.63 -0.83
CA VAL A 45 -16.05 0.52 -0.80
C VAL A 45 -17.12 0.26 0.23
N ILE A 46 -17.29 1.20 1.15
CA ILE A 46 -18.34 1.19 2.18
C ILE A 46 -19.24 2.38 1.89
N GLY A 47 -20.57 2.19 1.93
CA GLY A 47 -21.54 3.23 1.57
C GLY A 47 -22.06 3.08 0.14
N SER A 48 -22.67 4.14 -0.40
CA SER A 48 -23.33 4.12 -1.72
C SER A 48 -22.78 5.22 -2.62
N LEU A 49 -22.58 4.93 -3.91
CA LEU A 49 -22.25 5.95 -4.91
C LEU A 49 -23.49 6.41 -5.72
N ALA A 50 -24.67 5.91 -5.36
CA ALA A 50 -25.91 6.14 -6.10
C ALA A 50 -27.00 6.85 -5.29
N THR A 51 -27.02 6.68 -3.97
CA THR A 51 -28.14 7.13 -3.14
C THR A 51 -27.67 7.76 -1.84
N PRO A 52 -28.22 8.92 -1.44
CA PRO A 52 -28.05 9.46 -0.10
C PRO A 52 -28.46 8.41 0.97
N PRO A 53 -27.73 8.32 2.10
CA PRO A 53 -26.72 9.26 2.59
C PRO A 53 -25.31 9.13 1.96
N GLY A 54 -25.13 8.35 0.90
CA GLY A 54 -23.86 8.18 0.18
C GLY A 54 -23.42 9.38 -0.67
N ALA A 55 -22.61 9.11 -1.71
CA ALA A 55 -21.91 10.09 -2.53
C ALA A 55 -22.31 9.99 -4.01
N VAL A 56 -23.21 10.86 -4.46
CA VAL A 56 -23.63 10.97 -5.88
C VAL A 56 -22.71 11.95 -6.60
N ARG A 57 -22.24 11.60 -7.79
CA ARG A 57 -21.30 12.44 -8.54
C ARG A 57 -21.98 13.68 -9.12
N VAL A 58 -21.42 14.86 -8.89
CA VAL A 58 -21.98 16.16 -9.31
C VAL A 58 -21.19 16.89 -10.39
N ILE A 59 -20.06 16.32 -10.83
CA ILE A 59 -19.20 16.89 -11.88
C ILE A 59 -19.30 16.10 -13.20
N THR A 60 -18.93 16.77 -14.29
CA THR A 60 -19.02 16.25 -15.66
C THR A 60 -17.64 15.99 -16.25
N ASP A 61 -16.92 15.00 -15.72
CA ASP A 61 -15.66 14.55 -16.34
C ASP A 61 -15.81 13.18 -16.96
N SER A 62 -14.99 12.93 -18.00
CA SER A 62 -14.85 11.64 -18.68
C SER A 62 -14.03 10.61 -17.89
N ILE A 63 -13.60 10.93 -16.67
CA ILE A 63 -12.81 10.04 -15.82
C ILE A 63 -13.38 10.06 -14.41
N LEU A 64 -13.61 8.89 -13.84
CA LEU A 64 -13.84 8.71 -12.41
C LEU A 64 -12.51 8.28 -11.79
N ALA A 65 -11.88 9.18 -11.05
CA ALA A 65 -10.69 8.89 -10.26
C ALA A 65 -11.06 8.99 -8.77
N VAL A 66 -10.80 7.93 -8.01
CA VAL A 66 -10.92 7.96 -6.55
C VAL A 66 -9.50 7.90 -5.99
N SER A 67 -8.90 9.06 -5.78
CA SER A 67 -7.49 9.17 -5.38
C SER A 67 -7.36 9.56 -3.91
N VAL A 68 -6.35 9.00 -3.24
CA VAL A 68 -5.86 9.51 -1.98
C VAL A 68 -4.76 10.54 -2.24
N SER A 69 -4.86 11.70 -1.60
CA SER A 69 -3.71 12.60 -1.42
C SER A 69 -2.93 12.07 -0.23
N ALA A 70 -1.70 11.61 -0.50
CA ALA A 70 -0.89 10.85 0.43
C ALA A 70 0.56 11.38 0.41
N PRO A 71 0.82 12.59 0.95
CA PRO A 71 2.16 13.17 0.97
C PRO A 71 3.18 12.22 1.62
N GLY A 72 4.28 11.94 0.93
CA GLY A 72 5.32 11.02 1.40
C GLY A 72 4.94 9.54 1.33
N ILE A 73 3.93 9.16 0.54
CA ILE A 73 3.61 7.74 0.28
C ILE A 73 4.71 7.02 -0.49
N TYR A 74 5.52 7.74 -1.28
CA TYR A 74 6.59 7.15 -2.07
C TYR A 74 7.96 7.45 -1.47
N ALA A 75 8.88 6.50 -1.60
CA ALA A 75 10.30 6.77 -1.43
C ALA A 75 10.76 7.79 -2.49
N ASP A 76 11.63 8.73 -2.11
CA ASP A 76 12.09 9.82 -3.00
C ASP A 76 12.71 9.34 -4.32
N SER A 77 13.21 8.10 -4.36
CA SER A 77 13.78 7.48 -5.55
C SER A 77 12.74 7.03 -6.58
N TYR A 78 11.45 6.96 -6.24
CA TYR A 78 10.41 6.50 -7.14
C TYR A 78 10.02 7.60 -8.14
N ALA A 79 10.43 7.47 -9.39
CA ALA A 79 10.02 8.37 -10.46
C ALA A 79 8.63 7.99 -10.99
N ALA A 80 7.60 8.64 -10.47
CA ALA A 80 6.25 8.52 -11.00
C ALA A 80 6.13 9.18 -12.38
N SER A 81 5.44 8.53 -13.33
CA SER A 81 5.24 9.06 -14.68
C SER A 81 4.23 10.22 -14.76
N GLY A 82 3.51 10.49 -13.66
CA GLY A 82 2.42 11.48 -13.59
C GLY A 82 1.21 11.19 -14.50
N THR A 83 1.27 10.13 -15.30
CA THR A 83 0.24 9.73 -16.26
C THR A 83 -0.43 8.44 -15.76
N PRO A 84 -1.76 8.30 -15.92
CA PRO A 84 -2.44 7.06 -15.57
C PRO A 84 -1.82 5.86 -16.28
N GLN A 85 -1.55 4.80 -15.52
CA GLN A 85 -0.98 3.54 -16.00
C GLN A 85 -2.07 2.47 -16.08
N PRO A 86 -2.01 1.54 -17.04
CA PRO A 86 -2.97 0.46 -17.12
C PRO A 86 -2.81 -0.51 -15.95
N VAL A 87 -3.91 -1.02 -15.42
CA VAL A 87 -3.92 -2.18 -14.51
C VAL A 87 -3.67 -3.44 -15.36
N PRO A 88 -2.55 -4.16 -15.19
CA PRO A 88 -2.17 -5.26 -16.09
C PRO A 88 -3.19 -6.41 -16.13
N ALA A 89 -3.79 -6.72 -14.99
CA ALA A 89 -4.82 -7.72 -14.83
C ALA A 89 -6.00 -7.11 -14.07
N PRO A 90 -6.99 -6.52 -14.78
CA PRO A 90 -8.19 -5.99 -14.16
C PRO A 90 -8.92 -7.08 -13.37
N ASP A 91 -9.48 -6.70 -12.23
CA ASP A 91 -10.05 -7.61 -11.23
C ASP A 91 -11.54 -7.93 -11.49
N GLY A 92 -12.12 -7.31 -12.52
CA GLY A 92 -13.54 -7.36 -12.85
C GLY A 92 -14.41 -6.32 -12.15
N SER A 93 -13.84 -5.43 -11.32
CA SER A 93 -14.61 -4.33 -10.72
C SER A 93 -15.00 -3.29 -11.77
N TYR A 94 -16.24 -2.80 -11.69
CA TYR A 94 -16.75 -1.80 -12.62
C TYR A 94 -17.75 -0.86 -11.96
N PHE A 95 -17.93 0.30 -12.59
CA PHE A 95 -19.01 1.23 -12.32
C PHE A 95 -20.07 1.11 -13.39
N GLN A 96 -21.33 1.03 -12.98
CA GLN A 96 -22.48 1.09 -13.85
C GLN A 96 -23.23 2.40 -13.62
N TYR A 97 -23.60 3.09 -14.70
CA TYR A 97 -24.51 4.22 -14.59
C TYR A 97 -25.87 3.71 -14.11
N ASP A 98 -26.35 4.29 -13.01
CA ASP A 98 -27.60 3.89 -12.39
C ASP A 98 -28.76 3.88 -13.41
N ASN A 99 -29.62 2.87 -13.30
CA ASN A 99 -30.75 2.59 -14.20
C ASN A 99 -30.39 2.47 -15.71
N THR A 100 -29.15 2.14 -16.05
CA THR A 100 -28.74 1.86 -17.44
C THR A 100 -27.88 0.60 -17.53
N SER A 101 -27.66 0.07 -18.74
CA SER A 101 -26.71 -1.02 -18.99
C SER A 101 -25.30 -0.52 -19.37
N VAL A 102 -25.02 0.77 -19.20
CA VAL A 102 -23.73 1.36 -19.52
C VAL A 102 -22.81 1.18 -18.32
N TYR A 103 -21.70 0.50 -18.53
CA TYR A 103 -20.70 0.25 -17.50
C TYR A 103 -19.29 0.59 -17.99
N THR A 104 -18.40 0.80 -17.03
CA THR A 104 -16.97 1.00 -17.27
C THR A 104 -16.15 0.34 -16.19
N ALA A 105 -15.14 -0.42 -16.62
CA ALA A 105 -14.25 -1.13 -15.73
C ALA A 105 -13.19 -0.22 -15.12
N ILE A 106 -12.70 -0.60 -13.95
CA ILE A 106 -11.50 -0.01 -13.36
C ILE A 106 -10.29 -0.60 -14.09
N LEU A 107 -9.69 0.17 -14.99
CA LEU A 107 -8.65 -0.30 -15.91
C LEU A 107 -7.31 0.41 -15.75
N SER A 108 -7.24 1.43 -14.91
CA SER A 108 -6.04 2.24 -14.73
C SER A 108 -5.85 2.66 -13.30
N TYR A 109 -4.60 2.95 -12.94
CA TYR A 109 -4.22 3.53 -11.67
C TYR A 109 -3.35 4.75 -11.91
N ASN A 110 -3.35 5.70 -10.97
CA ASN A 110 -2.38 6.77 -10.92
C ASN A 110 -1.46 6.54 -9.71
N ALA A 111 -0.18 6.71 -9.96
CA ALA A 111 0.82 6.88 -8.93
C ALA A 111 1.52 8.19 -9.25
N TYR A 112 1.42 9.17 -8.36
CA TYR A 112 2.00 10.48 -8.56
C TYR A 112 2.94 10.77 -7.40
N ASN A 113 4.21 11.03 -7.72
CA ASN A 113 5.24 11.43 -6.77
C ASN A 113 5.79 12.77 -7.25
N ALA A 114 5.67 13.79 -6.43
CA ALA A 114 6.31 15.08 -6.64
C ALA A 114 7.25 15.34 -5.46
N PRO A 115 8.51 14.87 -5.57
CA PRO A 115 9.49 15.00 -4.51
C PRO A 115 9.53 16.44 -3.97
N SER A 116 9.48 16.58 -2.64
CA SER A 116 9.50 17.86 -1.93
C SER A 116 8.27 18.77 -2.08
N SER A 117 7.30 18.46 -2.95
CA SER A 117 6.08 19.27 -3.09
C SER A 117 4.96 18.80 -2.16
N GLY A 118 5.07 17.57 -1.62
CA GLY A 118 4.04 16.95 -0.79
C GLY A 118 2.73 16.69 -1.53
N ASN A 119 2.74 16.65 -2.86
CA ASN A 119 1.53 16.44 -3.67
C ASN A 119 1.41 14.99 -4.13
N ASP A 120 1.91 14.06 -3.33
CA ASP A 120 1.96 12.66 -3.71
C ASP A 120 0.57 12.02 -3.61
N GLY A 121 0.30 11.05 -4.46
CA GLY A 121 -1.02 10.43 -4.50
C GLY A 121 -1.06 9.06 -5.16
N PHE A 122 -2.12 8.36 -4.86
CA PHE A 122 -2.43 7.05 -5.43
C PHE A 122 -3.93 6.92 -5.65
N GLY A 123 -4.35 6.21 -6.70
CA GLY A 123 -5.76 5.97 -6.93
C GLY A 123 -6.03 5.03 -8.08
N LEU A 124 -7.27 4.54 -8.13
CA LEU A 124 -7.82 3.79 -9.25
C LEU A 124 -8.72 4.69 -10.09
N LEU A 125 -8.73 4.45 -11.40
CA LEU A 125 -9.46 5.26 -12.36
C LEU A 125 -10.25 4.39 -13.34
N ALA A 126 -11.44 4.86 -13.67
CA ALA A 126 -12.29 4.33 -14.72
C ALA A 126 -12.60 5.44 -15.75
N GLN A 127 -12.50 5.10 -17.04
CA GLN A 127 -12.87 6.00 -18.13
C GLN A 127 -14.38 5.97 -18.29
N LEU A 128 -15.03 7.09 -18.03
CA LEU A 128 -16.47 7.21 -18.07
C LEU A 128 -16.94 7.50 -19.50
N PRO A 129 -17.89 6.73 -20.05
CA PRO A 129 -18.53 7.07 -21.32
C PRO A 129 -19.18 8.46 -21.24
N PRO A 130 -19.12 9.30 -22.27
CA PRO A 130 -19.78 10.61 -22.25
C PRO A 130 -21.25 10.48 -21.86
N LYS A 131 -21.68 11.27 -20.86
CA LYS A 131 -23.10 11.37 -20.46
C LYS A 131 -23.46 12.84 -20.34
N GLY A 132 -24.59 13.23 -20.91
CA GLY A 132 -24.99 14.63 -21.08
C GLY A 132 -25.56 15.32 -19.82
N GLY A 133 -25.02 15.11 -18.61
CA GLY A 133 -25.53 15.80 -17.42
C GLY A 133 -24.74 15.60 -16.12
N VAL A 134 -24.97 16.52 -15.17
CA VAL A 134 -24.54 16.43 -13.75
C VAL A 134 -25.46 15.52 -12.94
N GLY A 135 -25.04 15.07 -11.75
CA GLY A 135 -25.87 14.25 -10.86
C GLY A 135 -25.94 12.78 -11.25
N ILE A 136 -24.84 12.23 -11.78
CA ILE A 136 -24.77 10.85 -12.21
C ILE A 136 -24.56 9.95 -10.98
N ALA A 137 -25.57 9.13 -10.70
CA ALA A 137 -25.48 8.03 -9.75
C ALA A 137 -24.70 6.85 -10.35
N PHE A 138 -23.81 6.26 -9.55
CA PHE A 138 -23.02 5.10 -9.92
C PHE A 138 -23.33 3.92 -9.01
N LEU A 139 -23.56 2.77 -9.63
CA LEU A 139 -23.55 1.49 -8.94
C LEU A 139 -22.13 0.93 -9.05
N TYR A 140 -21.49 0.71 -7.90
CA TYR A 140 -20.20 0.03 -7.84
C TYR A 140 -20.43 -1.47 -7.72
N HIS A 141 -19.86 -2.24 -8.64
CA HIS A 141 -19.91 -3.69 -8.65
C HIS A 141 -18.51 -4.23 -8.38
N PRO A 142 -18.29 -4.87 -7.21
CA PRO A 142 -16.98 -5.41 -6.88
C PRO A 142 -16.68 -6.67 -7.69
N GLY A 143 -15.47 -6.72 -8.25
CA GLY A 143 -14.83 -7.94 -8.72
C GLY A 143 -14.10 -8.65 -7.58
N THR A 144 -12.84 -9.06 -7.80
CA THR A 144 -12.00 -9.59 -6.72
C THR A 144 -11.42 -8.50 -5.81
N GLN A 145 -11.54 -7.23 -6.20
CA GLN A 145 -11.04 -6.04 -5.52
C GLN A 145 -9.56 -6.11 -5.17
N SER A 146 -8.80 -6.73 -6.06
CA SER A 146 -7.37 -6.92 -5.93
C SER A 146 -6.72 -6.93 -7.31
N ALA A 147 -5.67 -6.15 -7.47
CA ALA A 147 -4.86 -6.12 -8.68
C ALA A 147 -3.37 -6.02 -8.32
N VAL A 148 -2.52 -6.56 -9.19
CA VAL A 148 -1.06 -6.41 -9.09
C VAL A 148 -0.64 -5.26 -9.99
N ILE A 149 0.14 -4.33 -9.47
CA ILE A 149 0.69 -3.19 -10.20
C ILE A 149 2.22 -3.29 -10.31
N PRO A 150 2.81 -2.84 -11.42
CA PRO A 150 4.26 -2.88 -11.65
C PRO A 150 4.98 -1.73 -10.92
N ILE A 151 4.74 -1.61 -9.62
CA ILE A 151 5.50 -0.74 -8.71
C ILE A 151 6.10 -1.64 -7.65
N ASP A 152 7.42 -1.62 -7.51
CA ASP A 152 8.09 -2.36 -6.44
C ASP A 152 7.56 -1.89 -5.08
N PHE A 153 7.22 -2.83 -4.19
CA PHE A 153 6.70 -2.52 -2.87
C PHE A 153 7.67 -1.67 -2.04
N SER A 154 8.98 -1.80 -2.27
CA SER A 154 10.00 -0.97 -1.60
C SER A 154 9.89 0.53 -1.93
N ASN A 155 9.14 0.89 -2.98
CA ASN A 155 8.91 2.28 -3.33
C ASN A 155 7.82 2.94 -2.47
N PHE A 156 7.08 2.18 -1.67
CA PHE A 156 6.05 2.71 -0.77
C PHE A 156 6.60 2.86 0.64
N ASN A 157 6.38 4.04 1.24
CA ASN A 157 6.62 4.25 2.65
C ASN A 157 5.45 3.66 3.46
N PRO A 158 5.73 2.83 4.49
CA PRO A 158 4.68 2.30 5.36
C PRO A 158 3.91 3.42 6.07
N GLY A 159 2.59 3.26 6.21
CA GLY A 159 1.77 4.25 6.89
C GLY A 159 0.30 4.16 6.52
N THR A 160 -0.48 5.04 7.15
CA THR A 160 -1.90 5.25 6.82
C THR A 160 -2.08 6.70 6.36
N TYR A 161 -2.75 6.85 5.22
CA TYR A 161 -3.00 8.11 4.55
C TYR A 161 -4.49 8.27 4.37
N GLN A 162 -4.98 9.49 4.52
CA GLN A 162 -6.39 9.80 4.41
C GLN A 162 -6.57 11.16 3.73
N SER A 163 -7.52 11.21 2.80
CA SER A 163 -7.96 12.45 2.20
C SER A 163 -9.45 12.39 1.84
N GLU A 164 -10.01 13.53 1.45
CA GLU A 164 -11.34 13.59 0.87
C GLU A 164 -11.25 13.73 -0.65
N GLN A 165 -12.11 13.00 -1.36
CA GLN A 165 -12.29 13.12 -2.79
C GLN A 165 -13.53 13.98 -3.06
N SER A 166 -13.30 15.12 -3.71
CA SER A 166 -14.35 16.02 -4.18
C SER A 166 -14.97 15.56 -5.51
N GLY A 167 -16.01 16.24 -5.96
CA GLY A 167 -16.76 15.88 -7.17
C GLY A 167 -18.07 15.13 -6.91
N PHE A 168 -18.45 15.00 -5.64
CA PHE A 168 -19.65 14.34 -5.14
C PHE A 168 -20.47 15.31 -4.30
N ASP A 169 -21.78 15.06 -4.17
CA ASP A 169 -22.68 15.83 -3.30
C ASP A 169 -22.27 15.75 -1.82
N THR A 170 -21.77 14.59 -1.40
CA THR A 170 -21.04 14.35 -0.15
C THR A 170 -19.64 13.84 -0.50
N PRO A 171 -18.55 14.47 -0.02
CA PRO A 171 -17.19 14.00 -0.30
C PRO A 171 -16.97 12.55 0.11
N ILE A 172 -16.25 11.81 -0.72
CA ILE A 172 -15.85 10.44 -0.40
C ILE A 172 -14.60 10.50 0.49
N THR A 173 -14.63 9.81 1.63
CA THR A 173 -13.41 9.59 2.41
C THR A 173 -12.57 8.53 1.73
N VAL A 174 -11.31 8.83 1.41
CA VAL A 174 -10.37 7.87 0.82
C VAL A 174 -9.27 7.56 1.82
N ASN A 175 -9.15 6.29 2.19
CA ASN A 175 -8.10 5.80 3.06
C ASN A 175 -7.13 4.92 2.27
N LEU A 176 -5.86 4.96 2.62
CA LEU A 176 -4.85 4.07 2.08
C LEU A 176 -3.92 3.61 3.19
N THR A 177 -3.74 2.31 3.31
CA THR A 177 -2.80 1.70 4.24
C THR A 177 -1.72 0.95 3.48
N VAL A 178 -0.47 1.30 3.75
CA VAL A 178 0.71 0.56 3.27
C VAL A 178 1.24 -0.26 4.43
N GLY A 179 1.27 -1.59 4.27
CA GLY A 179 1.80 -2.48 5.29
C GLY A 179 3.30 -2.23 5.56
N PRO A 180 3.83 -2.67 6.72
CA PRO A 180 5.28 -2.64 6.92
C PRO A 180 5.97 -3.54 5.91
N VAL A 181 7.12 -3.09 5.38
CA VAL A 181 8.01 -3.95 4.58
C VAL A 181 8.45 -5.11 5.47
N PRO A 182 8.20 -6.39 5.08
CA PRO A 182 8.68 -7.51 5.86
C PRO A 182 10.20 -7.38 6.03
N GLU A 183 10.67 -7.25 7.27
CA GLU A 183 12.11 -7.27 7.50
C GLU A 183 12.68 -8.58 6.94
N PRO A 184 13.83 -8.55 6.24
CA PRO A 184 14.47 -9.77 5.79
C PRO A 184 14.75 -10.60 7.05
N SER A 185 14.03 -11.72 7.19
CA SER A 185 14.15 -12.57 8.36
C SER A 185 15.61 -13.01 8.50
N ILE A 186 16.19 -12.91 9.70
CA ILE A 186 17.60 -13.24 9.97
C ILE A 186 17.97 -14.65 9.46
N LEU A 187 17.02 -15.60 9.41
CA LEU A 187 17.18 -16.92 8.79
C LEU A 187 17.53 -16.87 7.28
N ALA A 188 16.97 -15.92 6.53
CA ALA A 188 17.26 -15.73 5.10
C ALA A 188 18.68 -15.17 4.89
N LEU A 189 19.13 -14.26 5.76
CA LEU A 189 20.52 -13.79 5.73
C LEU A 189 21.51 -14.91 6.11
N LEU A 190 21.17 -15.75 7.09
CA LEU A 190 22.02 -16.85 7.54
C LEU A 190 22.13 -17.98 6.49
N SER A 191 21.08 -18.25 5.72
CA SER A 191 21.12 -19.23 4.62
C SER A 191 21.91 -18.71 3.40
N ALA A 192 21.85 -17.41 3.10
CA ALA A 192 22.70 -16.79 2.08
C ALA A 192 24.18 -16.70 2.50
N ALA A 193 24.46 -16.41 3.78
CA ALA A 193 25.82 -16.39 4.33
C ALA A 193 26.42 -17.80 4.54
N GLY A 194 25.56 -18.83 4.73
CA GLY A 194 25.97 -20.22 4.92
C GLY A 194 26.61 -20.87 3.68
N LEU A 195 26.35 -20.35 2.49
CA LEU A 195 27.00 -20.82 1.25
C LEU A 195 28.40 -20.23 1.04
N SER A 196 28.69 -19.05 1.62
CA SER A 196 30.01 -18.41 1.56
C SER A 196 30.97 -18.92 2.65
N GLY A 197 30.45 -19.45 3.76
CA GLY A 197 31.27 -19.98 4.87
C GLY A 197 31.96 -21.32 4.58
N SER A 198 31.52 -22.06 3.56
CA SER A 198 32.06 -23.40 3.25
C SER A 198 33.29 -23.36 2.32
N LEU A 199 33.58 -22.23 1.66
CA LEU A 199 34.74 -22.12 0.76
C LEU A 199 36.04 -21.75 1.51
N LEU A 200 35.95 -21.20 2.73
CA LEU A 200 37.11 -20.76 3.51
C LEU A 200 37.79 -21.86 4.35
N LEU A 201 37.15 -23.03 4.51
CA LEU A 201 37.73 -24.13 5.32
C LEU A 201 38.59 -25.13 4.52
N VAL A 202 38.57 -25.11 3.18
CA VAL A 202 39.29 -26.11 2.37
C VAL A 202 40.74 -25.71 2.05
N MET A 203 41.16 -24.46 2.30
CA MET A 203 42.56 -24.04 2.05
C MET A 203 43.52 -24.20 3.24
N ARG A 204 43.06 -24.60 4.44
CA ARG A 204 43.96 -24.75 5.62
C ARG A 204 44.44 -26.16 5.91
N ALA A 205 44.05 -27.17 5.13
CA ALA A 205 44.49 -28.56 5.35
C ALA A 205 45.65 -29.04 4.46
N ALA A 206 46.24 -28.19 3.60
CA ALA A 206 47.31 -28.60 2.67
C ALA A 206 48.74 -28.15 3.06
N CYS A 207 48.93 -27.49 4.21
CA CYS A 207 50.26 -27.06 4.67
C CYS A 207 50.52 -27.44 6.13
N ALA A 208 50.37 -28.71 6.48
CA ALA A 208 50.86 -29.24 7.76
C ALA A 208 51.18 -30.73 7.62
N GLY A 209 52.33 -31.05 7.01
CA GLY A 209 52.75 -32.44 6.89
C GLY A 209 54.08 -32.62 6.18
N SER A 210 55.18 -32.13 6.76
CA SER A 210 56.52 -32.74 6.64
C SER A 210 57.58 -31.83 7.27
N SER A 211 57.84 -31.98 8.57
CA SER A 211 59.20 -31.78 9.10
C SER A 211 59.31 -32.41 10.48
N ALA A 212 59.83 -33.65 10.53
CA ALA A 212 60.42 -34.22 11.73
C ALA A 212 61.36 -35.37 11.33
N ARG A 213 62.66 -35.09 11.20
CA ARG A 213 63.75 -35.90 11.79
C ARG A 213 65.13 -35.34 11.45
N GLY A 214 65.81 -34.88 12.49
CA GLY A 214 67.25 -34.58 12.56
C GLY A 214 67.42 -33.90 13.91
N GLY A 215 67.97 -34.53 14.94
CA GLY A 215 69.13 -35.41 15.01
C GLY A 215 70.01 -34.79 16.08
N GLU A 216 69.80 -35.21 17.34
CA GLU A 216 70.43 -34.61 18.51
C GLU A 216 71.80 -35.29 18.79
N ALA A 217 72.86 -34.49 18.66
CA ALA A 217 74.12 -34.41 19.42
C ALA A 217 74.94 -35.68 19.80
N ARG A 218 76.25 -35.67 19.49
CA ARG A 218 77.31 -35.47 20.52
C ARG A 218 78.71 -35.16 19.94
N LYS A 219 79.45 -34.35 20.70
CA LYS A 219 80.80 -33.78 20.47
C LYS A 219 81.95 -34.78 20.75
N SER A 220 83.08 -34.47 20.09
CA SER A 220 84.52 -34.68 20.42
C SER A 220 84.98 -36.05 20.89
#